data_AF-Q8XI74-F1
#
_entry.id   AF-Q8XI74-F1
#
_cell.length_a   1.000
_cell.length_b   1.000
_cell.length_c   1.000
_cell.angle_alpha   90.00
_cell.angle_beta   90.00
_cell.angle_gamma   90.00
#
_symmetry.space_group_name_H-M   'P 1'
#
loop_
_entity.id
_entity.type
_entity.pdbx_description
1 polymer ?
#
loop_
_entity_poly.entity_id
_entity_poly.type
_entity_poly.pdbx_seq_one_letter_code
_entity_poly.pdbx_strand_id
1 'polypeptide(L)'
;MKGIKKILSLGLLLVFSFSMVSCGGSKENTLEGTVVVTSKYPDEVNSYIAEEFKKETGISVKYEVKDEIKEDDFKNSNTDIILGGDNELYKKMASDNILKGYKTSWYSDVDDNYRDKDGYWYSIFRNPMVVAYNKANLAANLAPKSLSDLKNGNLANKLLMVNSNNDYTKYFISATASYLSKEAIMMII
;
A
#
# COMPACT_ATOMS: atom_id res chain seq x y z
N MET A 1 -67.98 5.51 58.95
CA MET A 1 -68.67 6.31 57.91
C MET A 1 -67.64 7.23 57.30
N LYS A 2 -67.16 6.93 56.09
CA LYS A 2 -67.71 7.39 54.81
C LYS A 2 -67.53 8.89 54.60
N GLY A 3 -66.69 9.24 53.63
CA GLY A 3 -66.98 10.34 52.71
C GLY A 3 -65.97 11.48 52.69
N ILE A 4 -65.55 11.81 51.47
CA ILE A 4 -65.06 13.12 51.03
C ILE A 4 -63.54 13.32 51.12
N LYS A 5 -62.80 12.66 50.23
CA LYS A 5 -61.62 13.22 49.57
C LYS A 5 -61.54 12.67 48.15
N LYS A 6 -62.16 13.37 47.19
CA LYS A 6 -61.91 13.25 45.74
C LYS A 6 -62.84 14.25 45.04
N ILE A 7 -62.29 15.40 44.65
CA ILE A 7 -62.57 16.20 43.45
C ILE A 7 -61.68 17.45 43.56
N LEU A 8 -60.46 17.30 43.06
CA LEU A 8 -59.65 18.36 42.45
C LEU A 8 -58.84 17.57 41.41
N SER A 9 -59.44 17.34 40.24
CA SER A 9 -59.28 18.24 39.09
C SER A 9 -57.80 18.32 38.74
N LEU A 10 -57.22 17.25 38.19
CA LEU A 10 -57.23 16.97 36.75
C LEU A 10 -56.52 18.10 35.98
N GLY A 11 -55.19 18.08 36.03
CA GLY A 11 -54.34 18.97 35.26
C GLY A 11 -52.89 18.73 35.65
N LEU A 12 -52.07 18.30 34.69
CA LEU A 12 -50.61 18.19 34.78
C LEU A 12 -50.03 16.90 35.39
N LEU A 13 -50.24 15.77 34.71
CA LEU A 13 -49.34 14.60 34.77
C LEU A 13 -49.41 13.85 33.45
N LEU A 14 -48.70 14.38 32.46
CA LEU A 14 -48.50 13.78 31.14
C LEU A 14 -47.00 13.82 30.81
N VAL A 15 -46.18 13.34 31.76
CA VAL A 15 -44.74 13.19 31.57
C VAL A 15 -44.31 11.84 32.14
N PHE A 16 -43.46 11.15 31.39
CA PHE A 16 -42.70 9.95 31.73
C PHE A 16 -43.47 8.63 31.82
N SER A 17 -43.91 8.12 30.67
CA SER A 17 -43.94 6.68 30.37
C SER A 17 -44.21 6.44 28.89
N PHE A 18 -43.22 6.66 28.03
CA PHE A 18 -43.18 5.98 26.74
C PHE A 18 -41.82 5.30 26.61
N SER A 19 -41.84 4.03 27.00
CA SER A 19 -41.13 2.91 26.38
C SER A 19 -39.71 3.17 25.89
N MET A 20 -38.77 2.56 26.62
CA MET A 20 -37.48 2.13 26.08
C MET A 20 -37.73 1.26 24.83
N VAL A 21 -37.71 1.89 23.66
CA VAL A 21 -37.43 1.19 22.41
C VAL A 21 -35.93 0.97 22.41
N SER A 22 -35.52 -0.11 23.08
CA SER A 22 -34.24 -0.76 22.83
C SER A 22 -34.35 -1.43 21.46
N CYS A 23 -34.28 -0.60 20.40
CA CYS A 23 -33.87 -1.10 19.11
C CYS A 23 -32.40 -1.48 19.28
N GLY A 24 -32.15 -2.78 19.43
CA GLY A 24 -30.89 -3.40 19.05
C GLY A 24 -30.70 -3.20 17.56
N GLY A 25 -30.40 -1.96 17.16
CA GLY A 25 -29.84 -1.66 15.86
C GLY A 25 -28.43 -2.20 15.90
N SER A 26 -28.22 -3.35 15.25
CA SER A 26 -26.95 -3.64 14.63
C SER A 26 -26.43 -2.34 14.03
N LYS A 27 -25.34 -1.81 14.56
CA LYS A 27 -24.61 -0.71 13.93
C LYS A 27 -24.26 -1.22 12.55
N GLU A 28 -25.09 -0.86 11.57
CA GLU A 28 -24.68 -0.89 10.18
C GLU A 28 -23.40 -0.06 10.16
N ASN A 29 -22.27 -0.69 9.89
CA ASN A 29 -21.02 0.02 9.67
C ASN A 29 -21.20 0.77 8.36
N THR A 30 -21.89 1.91 8.39
CA THR A 30 -21.88 2.87 7.31
C THR A 30 -20.43 3.30 7.18
N LEU A 31 -19.75 2.78 6.16
CA LEU A 31 -18.41 3.17 5.82
C LEU A 31 -18.41 4.69 5.67
N GLU A 32 -17.43 5.36 6.29
CA GLU A 32 -17.22 6.78 6.03
C GLU A 32 -17.07 6.95 4.52
N GLY A 33 -17.73 7.95 3.93
CA GLY A 33 -17.70 8.20 2.48
C GLY A 33 -16.34 8.69 1.97
N THR A 34 -15.27 8.49 2.74
CA THR A 34 -13.91 8.93 2.46
C THR A 34 -12.88 7.96 3.01
N VAL A 35 -11.85 7.67 2.22
CA VAL A 35 -10.62 6.97 2.63
C VAL A 35 -9.46 7.96 2.64
N VAL A 36 -8.62 7.93 3.67
CA VAL A 36 -7.42 8.77 3.83
C VAL A 36 -6.17 7.98 3.44
N VAL A 37 -5.38 8.52 2.52
CA VAL A 37 -4.22 7.84 1.93
C VAL A 37 -2.95 8.66 2.14
N THR A 38 -1.88 8.06 2.66
CA THR A 38 -0.53 8.65 2.58
C THR A 38 0.22 7.97 1.44
N SER A 39 0.79 8.75 0.53
CA SER A 39 1.38 8.22 -0.71
C SER A 39 2.75 8.80 -1.01
N LYS A 40 3.65 7.97 -1.55
CA LYS A 40 4.94 8.41 -2.11
C LYS A 40 4.83 8.80 -3.60
N TYR A 41 3.72 8.47 -4.25
CA TYR A 41 3.56 8.73 -5.67
C TYR A 41 3.26 10.21 -5.95
N PRO A 42 3.60 10.73 -7.15
CA PRO A 42 3.26 12.09 -7.55
C PRO A 42 1.75 12.35 -7.52
N ASP A 43 1.37 13.63 -7.44
CA ASP A 43 -0.03 14.06 -7.39
C ASP A 43 -0.87 13.55 -8.57
N GLU A 44 -0.30 13.51 -9.78
CA GLU A 44 -0.96 12.97 -10.99
C GLU A 44 -1.41 11.51 -10.82
N VAL A 45 -0.60 10.68 -10.17
CA VAL A 45 -0.92 9.26 -9.94
C VAL A 45 -2.03 9.14 -8.89
N ASN A 46 -1.94 9.91 -7.80
CA ASN A 46 -2.92 9.85 -6.72
C ASN A 46 -4.27 10.42 -7.13
N SER A 47 -4.29 11.51 -7.88
CA SER A 47 -5.53 12.09 -8.42
C SER A 47 -6.23 11.12 -9.37
N TYR A 48 -5.49 10.48 -10.28
CA TYR A 48 -6.04 9.43 -11.15
C TYR A 48 -6.65 8.26 -10.35
N ILE A 49 -5.92 7.73 -9.35
CA ILE A 49 -6.42 6.64 -8.50
C ILE A 49 -7.67 7.09 -7.72
N ALA A 50 -7.66 8.30 -7.16
CA ALA A 50 -8.79 8.84 -6.41
C ALA A 50 -10.06 9.00 -7.27
N GLU A 51 -9.91 9.47 -8.50
CA GLU A 51 -11.01 9.63 -9.45
C GLU A 51 -11.60 8.29 -9.87
N GLU A 52 -10.77 7.33 -10.30
CA GLU A 52 -11.26 6.01 -10.72
C GLU A 52 -11.84 5.22 -9.54
N PHE A 53 -11.23 5.28 -8.35
CA PHE A 53 -11.79 4.63 -7.15
C PHE A 53 -13.16 5.20 -6.79
N LYS A 54 -13.33 6.53 -6.84
CA LYS A 54 -14.61 7.17 -6.56
C LYS A 54 -15.67 6.82 -7.62
N LYS A 55 -15.28 6.74 -8.88
CA LYS A 55 -16.18 6.35 -9.98
C LYS A 55 -16.67 4.91 -9.83
N GLU A 56 -15.82 4.00 -9.38
CA GLU A 56 -16.20 2.59 -9.18
C GLU A 56 -16.99 2.35 -7.90
N THR A 57 -16.65 3.05 -6.81
CA THR A 57 -17.16 2.71 -5.47
C THR A 57 -18.11 3.76 -4.88
N GLY A 58 -18.12 4.98 -5.42
CA GLY A 58 -18.78 6.15 -4.82
C GLY A 58 -18.03 6.77 -3.63
N ILE A 59 -16.93 6.16 -3.16
CA ILE A 59 -16.18 6.59 -1.98
C ILE A 59 -15.11 7.60 -2.40
N SER A 60 -15.01 8.72 -1.68
CA SER A 60 -13.98 9.74 -1.97
C SER A 60 -12.61 9.32 -1.41
N VAL A 61 -11.54 9.78 -2.02
CA VAL A 61 -10.17 9.60 -1.52
C VAL A 61 -9.59 10.96 -1.17
N LYS A 62 -9.10 11.12 0.07
CA LYS A 62 -8.23 12.23 0.46
C LYS A 62 -6.82 11.68 0.57
N TYR A 63 -5.85 12.36 -0.03
CA TYR A 63 -4.47 11.89 0.02
C TYR A 63 -3.48 12.99 0.42
N GLU A 64 -2.39 12.58 1.04
CA GLU A 64 -1.19 13.38 1.33
C GLU A 64 -0.01 12.75 0.60
N VAL A 65 0.73 13.56 -0.16
CA VAL A 65 1.97 13.11 -0.84
C VAL A 65 3.17 13.43 0.05
N LYS A 66 4.03 12.43 0.30
CA LYS A 66 5.28 12.57 1.04
C LYS A 66 6.47 12.08 0.22
N ASP A 67 7.55 12.86 0.21
CA ASP A 67 8.80 12.47 -0.43
C ASP A 67 9.42 11.22 0.24
N GLU A 68 9.26 11.11 1.55
CA GLU A 68 9.72 10.00 2.37
C GLU A 68 8.62 9.58 3.35
N ILE A 69 8.39 8.27 3.47
CA ILE A 69 7.42 7.68 4.40
C ILE A 69 8.21 6.96 5.49
N LYS A 70 7.92 7.29 6.75
CA LYS A 70 8.54 6.70 7.93
C LYS A 70 7.48 6.15 8.86
N GLU A 71 7.86 5.16 9.66
CA GLU A 71 7.01 4.59 10.70
C GLU A 71 6.41 5.66 11.64
N ASP A 72 7.23 6.63 12.06
CA ASP A 72 6.81 7.70 12.97
C ASP A 72 5.68 8.59 12.42
N ASP A 73 5.48 8.60 11.09
CA ASP A 73 4.38 9.31 10.46
C ASP A 73 3.00 8.76 10.87
N PHE A 74 2.94 7.52 11.36
CA PHE A 74 1.68 6.78 11.54
C PHE A 74 1.27 6.51 12.99
N LYS A 75 2.12 6.83 13.98
CA LYS A 75 1.83 6.55 15.41
C LYS A 75 0.57 7.23 15.93
N ASN A 76 0.18 8.38 15.36
CA ASN A 76 -1.06 9.11 15.68
C ASN A 76 -1.80 9.57 14.42
N SER A 77 -1.64 8.84 13.31
CA SER A 77 -2.23 9.21 12.02
C SER A 77 -3.66 8.69 11.89
N ASN A 78 -4.47 9.40 11.10
CA ASN A 78 -5.77 8.96 10.62
C ASN A 78 -5.70 8.35 9.20
N THR A 79 -4.50 7.91 8.78
CA THR A 79 -4.31 7.26 7.48
C THR A 79 -4.90 5.86 7.48
N ASP A 80 -5.73 5.57 6.48
CA ASP A 80 -6.32 4.24 6.27
C ASP A 80 -5.41 3.36 5.40
N ILE A 81 -4.79 3.94 4.37
CA ILE A 81 -3.96 3.23 3.38
C ILE A 81 -2.64 3.97 3.17
N ILE A 82 -1.55 3.21 3.14
CA ILE A 82 -0.22 3.71 2.76
C ILE A 82 0.09 3.19 1.36
N LEU A 83 0.47 4.08 0.44
CA LEU A 83 0.86 3.74 -0.94
C LEU A 83 2.33 4.09 -1.21
N GLY A 84 3.09 3.08 -1.62
CA GLY A 84 4.53 3.20 -1.88
C GLY A 84 5.39 2.80 -0.69
N GLY A 85 6.69 3.07 -0.73
CA GLY A 85 7.65 2.52 0.22
C GLY A 85 8.14 1.13 -0.16
N ASP A 86 9.17 0.65 0.53
CA ASP A 86 9.75 -0.68 0.31
C ASP A 86 9.21 -1.71 1.32
N ASN A 87 9.47 -2.99 1.06
CA ASN A 87 9.00 -4.09 1.89
C ASN A 87 9.57 -4.06 3.33
N GLU A 88 10.78 -3.56 3.53
CA GLU A 88 11.41 -3.47 4.86
C GLU A 88 10.69 -2.46 5.75
N LEU A 89 10.25 -1.32 5.19
CA LEU A 89 9.40 -0.36 5.90
C LEU A 89 8.10 -1.02 6.39
N TYR A 90 7.40 -1.79 5.54
CA TYR A 90 6.16 -2.45 5.95
C TYR A 90 6.37 -3.58 6.97
N LYS A 91 7.46 -4.35 6.86
CA LYS A 91 7.84 -5.33 7.89
C LYS A 91 8.04 -4.68 9.24
N LYS A 92 8.71 -3.52 9.27
CA LYS A 92 8.92 -2.74 10.49
C LYS A 92 7.60 -2.19 11.06
N MET A 93 6.77 -1.57 10.22
CA MET A 93 5.46 -1.06 10.68
C MET A 93 4.53 -2.18 11.17
N ALA A 94 4.63 -3.39 10.61
CA ALA A 94 3.93 -4.56 11.12
C ALA A 94 4.47 -5.00 12.50
N SER A 95 5.80 -5.06 12.70
CA SER A 95 6.39 -5.41 14.00
C SER A 95 6.07 -4.41 15.10
N ASP A 96 5.94 -3.13 14.73
CA ASP A 96 5.64 -2.03 15.64
C ASP A 96 4.12 -1.85 15.87
N ASN A 97 3.29 -2.77 15.36
CA ASN A 97 1.83 -2.79 15.48
C ASN A 97 1.12 -1.54 14.93
N ILE A 98 1.71 -0.91 13.91
CA ILE A 98 1.12 0.23 13.20
C ILE A 98 0.15 -0.24 12.13
N LEU A 99 0.47 -1.35 11.47
CA LEU A 99 -0.39 -1.93 10.43
C LEU A 99 -1.40 -2.89 11.04
N LYS A 100 -2.59 -2.90 10.46
CA LYS A 100 -3.61 -3.91 10.75
C LYS A 100 -3.61 -4.94 9.63
N GLY A 101 -3.36 -6.20 9.97
CA GLY A 101 -3.42 -7.30 9.02
C GLY A 101 -4.84 -7.46 8.46
N TYR A 102 -4.98 -7.47 7.13
CA TYR A 102 -6.25 -7.66 6.45
C TYR A 102 -6.03 -8.50 5.19
N LYS A 103 -6.53 -9.74 5.21
CA LYS A 103 -6.52 -10.63 4.04
C LYS A 103 -7.68 -10.27 3.12
N THR A 104 -7.36 -9.69 1.98
CA THR A 104 -8.31 -9.29 0.95
C THR A 104 -8.92 -10.51 0.26
N SER A 105 -10.03 -10.34 -0.46
CA SER A 105 -10.64 -11.44 -1.23
C SER A 105 -9.70 -12.03 -2.29
N TRP A 106 -8.82 -11.19 -2.85
CA TRP A 106 -7.78 -11.55 -3.81
C TRP A 106 -6.44 -11.92 -3.14
N TYR A 107 -6.41 -12.13 -1.80
CA TYR A 107 -5.18 -12.47 -1.07
C TYR A 107 -4.40 -13.55 -1.81
N SER A 108 -5.04 -14.70 -2.05
CA SER A 108 -4.50 -15.91 -2.69
C SER A 108 -4.03 -15.73 -4.13
N ASP A 109 -4.40 -14.63 -4.79
CA ASP A 109 -4.00 -14.36 -6.18
C ASP A 109 -2.62 -13.67 -6.24
N VAL A 110 -2.12 -13.16 -5.11
CA VAL A 110 -0.80 -12.54 -5.01
C VAL A 110 0.23 -13.61 -4.58
N ASP A 111 1.30 -13.74 -5.37
CA ASP A 111 2.42 -14.64 -5.06
C ASP A 111 3.05 -14.32 -3.69
N ASP A 112 3.47 -15.35 -2.97
CA ASP A 112 4.00 -15.27 -1.60
C ASP A 112 5.21 -14.33 -1.46
N ASN A 113 5.97 -14.10 -2.53
CA ASN A 113 7.09 -13.16 -2.53
C ASN A 113 6.66 -11.68 -2.54
N TYR A 114 5.39 -11.41 -2.83
CA TYR A 114 4.85 -10.06 -3.05
C TYR A 114 3.74 -9.68 -2.07
N ARG A 115 3.55 -10.46 -0.99
CA ARG A 115 2.58 -10.19 0.07
C ARG A 115 3.12 -10.58 1.43
N ASP A 116 2.50 -10.04 2.47
CA ASP A 116 2.70 -10.53 3.82
C ASP A 116 1.83 -11.76 4.14
N LYS A 117 2.36 -12.68 4.96
CA LYS A 117 1.67 -13.92 5.36
C LYS A 117 0.40 -13.68 6.21
N ASP A 118 0.33 -12.56 6.92
CA ASP A 118 -0.78 -12.15 7.77
C ASP A 118 -1.61 -11.02 7.13
N GLY A 119 -1.21 -10.55 5.94
CA GLY A 119 -1.93 -9.55 5.16
C GLY A 119 -1.68 -8.11 5.63
N TYR A 120 -0.53 -7.82 6.24
CA TYR A 120 -0.15 -6.45 6.61
C TYR A 120 0.19 -5.56 5.39
N TRP A 121 0.68 -6.14 4.30
CA TRP A 121 1.06 -5.39 3.10
C TRP A 121 0.99 -6.26 1.84
N TYR A 122 0.90 -5.60 0.68
CA TYR A 122 0.85 -6.18 -0.66
C TYR A 122 1.67 -5.33 -1.64
N SER A 123 2.42 -5.98 -2.53
CA SER A 123 3.08 -5.27 -3.64
C SER A 123 2.07 -5.03 -4.76
N ILE A 124 1.94 -3.78 -5.19
CA ILE A 124 0.96 -3.37 -6.21
C ILE A 124 1.49 -3.45 -7.65
N PHE A 125 2.81 -3.43 -7.84
CA PHE A 125 3.44 -3.65 -9.13
C PHE A 125 4.87 -4.19 -8.96
N ARG A 126 5.37 -4.81 -10.03
CA ARG A 126 6.78 -5.19 -10.16
C ARG A 126 7.45 -4.25 -11.14
N ASN A 127 8.56 -3.65 -10.74
CA ASN A 127 9.37 -2.84 -11.64
C ASN A 127 10.58 -3.65 -12.11
N PRO A 128 10.57 -4.23 -13.33
CA PRO A 128 11.70 -4.99 -13.83
C PRO A 128 12.86 -4.04 -14.15
N MET A 129 14.04 -4.33 -13.59
CA MET A 129 15.27 -3.67 -14.03
C MET A 129 15.74 -4.31 -15.33
N VAL A 130 15.78 -3.53 -16.40
CA VAL A 130 16.11 -4.01 -17.75
C VAL A 130 17.34 -3.32 -18.31
N VAL A 131 18.08 -4.03 -19.17
CA VAL A 131 19.12 -3.43 -20.01
C VAL A 131 18.47 -2.90 -21.27
N ALA A 132 18.32 -1.59 -21.36
CA ALA A 132 17.93 -0.93 -22.60
C ALA A 132 19.16 -0.71 -23.50
N TYR A 133 19.00 -0.87 -24.81
CA TYR A 133 20.06 -0.58 -25.78
C TYR A 133 19.55 0.28 -26.93
N ASN A 134 20.44 1.13 -27.47
CA ASN A 134 20.13 1.95 -28.62
C ASN A 134 20.30 1.13 -29.92
N LYS A 135 19.18 0.81 -30.58
CA LYS A 135 19.15 0.04 -31.83
C LYS A 135 19.89 0.71 -33.00
N ALA A 136 20.07 2.03 -32.98
CA ALA A 136 20.83 2.75 -34.01
C ALA A 136 22.35 2.54 -33.84
N ASN A 137 22.82 2.27 -32.62
CA ASN A 137 24.24 2.19 -32.29
C ASN A 137 24.73 0.76 -31.98
N LEU A 138 23.81 -0.19 -31.78
CA LEU A 138 24.13 -1.58 -31.47
C LEU A 138 23.19 -2.53 -32.22
N ALA A 139 23.77 -3.34 -33.11
CA ALA A 139 23.02 -4.38 -33.83
C ALA A 139 22.41 -5.40 -32.85
N ALA A 140 21.21 -5.89 -33.16
CA ALA A 140 20.43 -6.74 -32.25
C ALA A 140 21.10 -8.08 -31.90
N ASN A 141 21.98 -8.59 -32.78
CA ASN A 141 22.80 -9.78 -32.55
C ASN A 141 23.98 -9.51 -31.61
N LEU A 142 24.35 -8.24 -31.39
CA LEU A 142 25.40 -7.82 -30.46
C LEU A 142 24.83 -7.30 -29.13
N ALA A 143 23.51 -7.17 -29.02
CA ALA A 143 22.86 -6.77 -27.78
C ALA A 143 23.00 -7.86 -26.70
N PRO A 144 23.32 -7.49 -25.45
CA PRO A 144 23.47 -8.45 -24.36
C PRO A 144 22.17 -9.24 -24.16
N LYS A 145 22.30 -10.55 -23.94
CA LYS A 145 21.17 -11.46 -23.69
C LYS A 145 21.06 -11.84 -22.22
N SER A 146 22.13 -11.63 -21.46
CA SER A 146 22.22 -11.85 -20.02
C SER A 146 22.97 -10.70 -19.34
N LEU A 147 22.85 -10.61 -18.00
CA LEU A 147 23.69 -9.70 -17.22
C LEU A 147 25.18 -10.08 -17.32
N SER A 148 25.48 -11.36 -17.52
CA SER A 148 26.84 -11.85 -17.74
C SER A 148 27.47 -11.31 -19.03
N ASP A 149 26.68 -11.01 -20.06
CA ASP A 149 27.18 -10.41 -21.30
C ASP A 149 27.66 -8.97 -21.14
N LEU A 150 27.27 -8.29 -20.05
CA LEU A 150 27.71 -6.92 -19.79
C LEU A 150 29.23 -6.81 -19.58
N LYS A 151 29.91 -7.92 -19.26
CA LYS A 151 31.38 -7.98 -19.15
C LYS A 151 32.09 -8.12 -20.49
N ASN A 152 31.36 -8.34 -21.59
CA ASN A 152 31.96 -8.58 -22.89
C ASN A 152 32.69 -7.32 -23.41
N GLY A 153 33.91 -7.51 -23.91
CA GLY A 153 34.77 -6.39 -24.32
C GLY A 153 34.20 -5.52 -25.45
N ASN A 154 33.26 -6.05 -26.25
CA ASN A 154 32.57 -5.28 -27.30
C ASN A 154 31.65 -4.17 -26.74
N LEU A 155 31.31 -4.24 -25.46
CA LEU A 155 30.53 -3.23 -24.70
C LEU A 155 31.41 -2.28 -23.89
N ALA A 156 32.73 -2.43 -23.91
CA ALA A 156 33.66 -1.52 -23.23
C ALA A 156 33.39 -0.06 -23.64
N ASN A 157 33.30 0.84 -22.66
CA ASN A 157 32.99 2.26 -22.82
C ASN A 157 31.60 2.57 -23.44
N LYS A 158 30.68 1.59 -23.51
CA LYS A 158 29.32 1.75 -24.06
C LYS A 158 28.21 1.55 -23.03
N LEU A 159 28.56 1.25 -21.78
CA LEU A 159 27.60 1.09 -20.68
C LEU A 159 27.35 2.44 -20.02
N LEU A 160 26.07 2.80 -19.89
CA LEU A 160 25.63 3.98 -19.15
C LEU A 160 24.70 3.52 -18.03
N MET A 161 24.96 4.01 -16.82
CA MET A 161 24.15 3.74 -15.64
C MET A 161 23.95 5.04 -14.87
N VAL A 162 22.78 5.20 -14.25
CA VAL A 162 22.52 6.33 -13.34
C VAL A 162 23.53 6.28 -12.19
N ASN A 163 23.90 7.44 -11.65
CA ASN A 163 24.88 7.59 -10.56
C ASN A 163 24.73 6.50 -9.48
N SER A 164 25.85 5.91 -9.04
CA SER A 164 25.88 4.83 -8.03
C SER A 164 25.29 5.21 -6.67
N ASN A 165 25.14 6.50 -6.38
CA ASN A 165 24.48 6.96 -5.16
C ASN A 165 22.95 6.84 -5.21
N ASN A 166 22.36 6.63 -6.39
CA ASN A 166 20.93 6.35 -6.53
C ASN A 166 20.60 4.95 -6.03
N ASP A 167 19.50 4.80 -5.27
CA ASP A 167 19.16 3.53 -4.63
C ASP A 167 18.85 2.42 -5.64
N TYR A 168 18.20 2.73 -6.77
CA TYR A 168 17.96 1.74 -7.83
C TYR A 168 19.28 1.21 -8.42
N THR A 169 20.28 2.08 -8.60
CA THR A 169 21.60 1.64 -9.06
C THR A 169 22.27 0.73 -8.03
N LYS A 170 22.20 1.06 -6.74
CA LYS A 170 22.75 0.19 -5.67
C LYS A 170 22.05 -1.16 -5.64
N TYR A 171 20.73 -1.19 -5.75
CA TYR A 171 19.95 -2.44 -5.83
C TYR A 171 20.35 -3.26 -7.06
N PHE A 172 20.46 -2.63 -8.23
CA PHE A 172 20.88 -3.30 -9.46
C PHE A 172 22.25 -3.96 -9.33
N ILE A 173 23.24 -3.22 -8.80
CA ILE A 173 24.60 -3.73 -8.62
C ILE A 173 24.60 -4.89 -7.64
N SER A 174 23.94 -4.76 -6.49
CA SER A 174 23.85 -5.81 -5.47
C SER A 174 23.17 -7.09 -5.98
N ALA A 175 22.07 -6.93 -6.72
CA ALA A 175 21.35 -8.04 -7.35
C ALA A 175 22.20 -8.71 -8.42
N THR A 176 22.88 -7.93 -9.27
CA THR A 176 23.76 -8.44 -10.33
C THR A 176 24.96 -9.19 -9.73
N ALA A 177 25.61 -8.65 -8.69
CA ALA A 177 26.70 -9.32 -8.01
C ALA A 177 26.26 -10.65 -7.39
N SER A 178 25.09 -10.68 -6.76
CA SER A 178 24.50 -11.90 -6.18
C SER A 178 24.11 -12.93 -7.25
N TYR A 179 23.65 -12.48 -8.42
CA TYR A 179 23.34 -13.34 -9.55
C TYR A 179 24.61 -13.98 -10.13
N LEU A 180 25.61 -13.15 -10.42
CA LEU A 180 26.88 -13.58 -11.02
C LEU A 180 27.67 -14.51 -10.09
N SER A 181 27.61 -14.30 -8.77
CA SER A 181 28.26 -15.19 -7.81
C SER A 181 27.63 -16.59 -7.78
N LYS A 182 26.30 -16.68 -7.88
CA LYS A 182 25.59 -17.97 -7.99
C LYS A 182 25.89 -18.70 -9.29
N GLU A 183 25.94 -17.98 -10.43
CA GLU A 183 26.36 -18.56 -11.70
C GLU A 183 27.80 -19.10 -11.65
N ALA A 184 28.72 -18.36 -11.02
CA ALA A 184 30.11 -18.80 -10.88
C ALA A 184 30.22 -20.10 -10.06
N ILE A 185 29.43 -20.24 -9.01
CA ILE A 185 29.36 -21.48 -8.21
C ILE A 185 28.83 -22.65 -9.05
N MET A 186 27.77 -22.43 -9.84
CA MET A 186 27.18 -23.46 -10.71
C MET A 186 28.09 -23.91 -11.86
N MET A 187 29.09 -23.11 -12.26
CA MET A 187 30.08 -23.51 -13.28
C MET A 187 31.27 -24.30 -12.72
N ILE A 188 31.42 -24.36 -11.40
CA ILE A 188 32.54 -25.05 -10.72
C ILE A 188 32.13 -26.46 -10.25
N ILE A 189 30.82 -26.77 -10.24
CA ILE A 189 30.24 -28.07 -9.89
C ILE A 189 29.89 -28.83 -11.18
#